data_AF-A0A2V5VB65-F1
#
_entry.id   AF-A0A2V5VB65-F1
#
_cell.length_a   1.000
_cell.length_b   1.000
_cell.length_c   1.000
_cell.angle_alpha   90.00
_cell.angle_beta   90.00
_cell.angle_gamma   90.00
#
_symmetry.space_group_name_H-M   'P 1'
#
loop_
_entity.id
_entity.type
_entity.pdbx_description
1 polymer ?
#
loop_
_entity_poly.entity_id
_entity_poly.type
_entity_poly.pdbx_seq_one_letter_code
_entity_poly.pdbx_strand_id
1 'polypeptide(L)'
;MERAFPNRTEAGRLLAKKLVKYAGRDDVIVLGLPRGGVPVAFEVAQRLGAPLDVFIVRKLGVPGFEELAVGAIASGGVRVLNEDVMRA
;
A
#
# COMPACT_ATOMS: atom_id res chain seq x y z
N MET A 1 -24.71 -5.21 -7.81
CA MET A 1 -23.87 -5.22 -6.60
C MET A 1 -22.58 -5.94 -6.96
N GLU A 2 -21.47 -5.21 -7.10
CA GLU A 2 -20.16 -5.84 -7.31
C GLU A 2 -19.90 -6.78 -6.13
N ARG A 3 -19.75 -8.07 -6.44
CA ARG A 3 -19.53 -9.11 -5.43
C ARG A 3 -18.19 -8.82 -4.76
N ALA A 4 -18.24 -8.49 -3.47
CA ALA A 4 -17.04 -8.41 -2.65
C ALA A 4 -16.20 -9.69 -2.82
N PHE A 5 -14.88 -9.55 -2.89
CA PHE A 5 -13.99 -10.70 -2.92
C PHE A 5 -14.17 -11.54 -1.64
N PRO A 6 -14.12 -12.88 -1.72
CA PRO A 6 -14.38 -13.75 -0.58
C PRO A 6 -13.31 -13.62 0.51
N ASN A 7 -12.08 -13.28 0.13
CA ASN A 7 -10.97 -12.99 1.04
C ASN A 7 -9.87 -12.20 0.31
N ARG A 8 -8.87 -11.75 1.08
CA ARG A 8 -7.71 -11.00 0.57
C ARG A 8 -6.85 -11.80 -0.41
N THR A 9 -6.73 -13.10 -0.19
CA THR A 9 -5.98 -14.01 -1.08
C THR A 9 -6.61 -14.01 -2.48
N GLU A 10 -7.93 -14.18 -2.58
CA GLU A 10 -8.62 -14.17 -3.87
C GLU A 10 -8.56 -12.79 -4.54
N ALA A 11 -8.71 -11.71 -3.76
CA ALA A 11 -8.51 -10.36 -4.26
C ALA A 11 -7.10 -10.18 -4.85
N GLY A 12 -6.06 -10.68 -4.15
CA GLY A 12 -4.67 -10.64 -4.59
C GLY A 12 -4.43 -11.42 -5.88
N ARG A 13 -4.96 -12.64 -5.99
CA ARG A 13 -4.86 -13.46 -7.22
C ARG A 13 -5.51 -12.79 -8.41
N LEU A 14 -6.68 -12.18 -8.22
CA LEU A 14 -7.40 -11.48 -9.29
C LEU A 14 -6.68 -10.18 -9.68
N LEU A 15 -6.13 -9.44 -8.71
CA LEU A 15 -5.29 -8.28 -8.98
C LEU A 15 -4.02 -8.66 -9.75
N ALA A 16 -3.36 -9.74 -9.34
CA ALA A 16 -2.14 -10.22 -9.98
C ALA A 16 -2.32 -10.53 -11.47
N LYS A 17 -3.47 -11.11 -11.85
CA LYS A 17 -3.83 -11.34 -13.27
C LYS A 17 -3.86 -10.04 -14.08
N LYS A 18 -4.34 -8.94 -13.49
CA LYS A 18 -4.40 -7.62 -14.14
C LYS A 18 -3.02 -6.95 -14.23
N LEU A 19 -2.06 -7.38 -13.41
CA LEU A 19 -0.72 -6.83 -13.32
C LEU A 19 0.34 -7.64 -14.09
N VAL A 20 -0.06 -8.69 -14.83
CA VAL A 20 0.87 -9.63 -15.49
C VAL A 20 1.90 -8.97 -16.42
N LYS A 21 1.60 -7.78 -16.95
CA LYS A 21 2.55 -6.99 -17.77
C LYS A 21 3.84 -6.60 -17.04
N TYR A 22 3.86 -6.72 -15.70
CA TYR A 22 5.03 -6.46 -14.87
C TYR A 22 5.82 -7.73 -14.51
N ALA A 23 5.33 -8.91 -14.88
CA ALA A 23 5.97 -10.17 -14.49
C ALA A 23 7.35 -10.32 -15.12
N GLY A 24 8.31 -10.82 -14.33
CA GLY A 24 9.70 -11.06 -14.77
C GLY A 24 10.55 -9.81 -14.98
N ARG A 25 10.03 -8.62 -14.67
CA ARG A 25 10.82 -7.39 -14.66
C ARG A 25 11.69 -7.32 -13.39
N ASP A 26 12.92 -6.84 -13.56
CA ASP A 26 13.90 -6.64 -12.49
C ASP A 26 13.75 -5.29 -11.77
N ASP A 27 13.00 -4.35 -12.37
CA ASP A 27 12.74 -3.01 -11.84
C ASP A 27 11.42 -2.87 -11.04
N VAL A 28 10.85 -3.99 -10.59
CA VAL A 28 9.56 -4.03 -9.89
C VAL A 28 9.73 -4.58 -8.47
N ILE A 29 9.15 -3.87 -7.51
CA ILE A 29 8.93 -4.35 -6.13
C ILE A 29 7.46 -4.22 -5.78
N VAL A 30 6.94 -5.17 -5.01
CA VAL A 30 5.58 -5.12 -4.45
C VAL A 30 5.67 -4.70 -2.98
N LEU A 31 5.00 -3.61 -2.61
CA LEU A 31 4.95 -3.12 -1.25
C LEU A 31 3.56 -3.33 -0.63
N GLY A 32 3.49 -4.14 0.42
CA GLY A 32 2.26 -4.40 1.17
C GLY A 32 2.07 -3.43 2.32
N LEU A 33 0.96 -2.68 2.33
CA LEU A 33 0.57 -1.85 3.47
C LEU A 33 -0.13 -2.70 4.55
N PRO A 34 0.36 -2.72 5.80
CA PRO A 34 -0.29 -3.47 6.86
C PRO A 34 -1.67 -2.92 7.27
N ARG A 35 -2.53 -3.76 7.83
CA ARG A 35 -2.39 -5.23 7.99
C ARG A 35 -2.94 -5.98 6.78
N GLY A 36 -4.05 -5.49 6.24
CA GLY A 36 -4.82 -6.19 5.22
C GLY A 36 -4.24 -6.14 3.80
N GLY A 37 -3.33 -5.21 3.50
CA GLY A 37 -2.69 -5.15 2.20
C GLY A 37 -1.63 -6.24 2.01
N VAL A 38 -1.02 -6.73 3.10
CA VAL A 38 0.08 -7.71 3.03
C VAL A 38 -0.35 -9.04 2.39
N PRO A 39 -1.48 -9.67 2.78
CA PRO A 39 -1.90 -10.92 2.12
C PRO A 39 -2.28 -10.74 0.65
N VAL A 40 -2.73 -9.55 0.24
CA VAL A 40 -3.02 -9.22 -1.16
C VAL A 40 -1.71 -9.07 -1.94
N ALA A 41 -0.77 -8.30 -1.39
CA ALA A 41 0.55 -8.05 -1.95
C ALA A 41 1.36 -9.33 -2.12
N PHE A 42 1.23 -10.29 -1.20
CA PHE A 42 1.87 -11.59 -1.29
C PHE A 42 1.49 -12.36 -2.58
N GLU A 43 0.20 -12.49 -2.86
CA GLU A 43 -0.26 -13.19 -4.07
C GLU A 43 0.16 -12.45 -5.35
N VAL A 44 0.23 -11.11 -5.31
CA VAL A 44 0.74 -10.30 -6.42
C VAL A 44 2.23 -10.56 -6.64
N ALA A 45 3.06 -10.43 -5.61
CA ALA A 45 4.50 -10.64 -5.68
C ALA A 45 4.83 -12.06 -6.18
N GLN A 46 4.17 -13.07 -5.63
CA GLN A 46 4.35 -14.47 -6.04
C GLN A 46 4.05 -14.67 -7.53
N ARG A 47 2.96 -14.08 -8.04
CA ARG A 47 2.58 -14.21 -9.45
C ARG A 47 3.49 -13.44 -10.40
N LEU A 48 3.99 -12.28 -9.99
CA LEU A 48 4.88 -11.44 -10.80
C LEU A 48 6.33 -11.93 -10.78
N GLY A 49 6.71 -12.75 -9.79
CA GLY A 49 8.11 -13.10 -9.54
C GLY A 49 8.92 -11.90 -9.05
N ALA A 50 8.26 -10.94 -8.39
CA ALA A 50 8.87 -9.71 -7.90
C ALA A 50 9.14 -9.79 -6.38
N PRO A 51 10.16 -9.10 -5.85
CA PRO A 51 10.37 -8.96 -4.42
C PRO A 51 9.14 -8.40 -3.72
N LEU A 52 8.86 -8.91 -2.52
CA LEU A 52 7.82 -8.40 -1.62
C LEU A 52 8.49 -7.76 -0.40
N ASP A 53 8.04 -6.56 -0.05
CA ASP A 53 8.35 -5.94 1.23
C ASP A 53 7.11 -5.30 1.86
N VAL A 54 7.19 -4.96 3.14
CA VAL A 54 6.12 -4.36 3.92
C VAL A 54 6.44 -2.89 4.18
N PHE A 55 5.56 -2.01 3.73
CA PHE A 55 5.77 -0.57 3.90
C PHE A 55 4.99 -0.03 5.11
N ILE A 56 5.72 0.33 6.17
CA ILE A 56 5.14 0.86 7.41
C ILE A 56 5.04 2.38 7.29
N VAL A 57 3.80 2.88 7.36
CA VAL A 57 3.50 4.31 7.33
C VAL A 57 2.55 4.67 8.46
N ARG A 58 2.63 5.91 8.95
CA ARG A 58 1.68 6.48 9.90
C ARG A 58 1.28 7.87 9.43
N LYS A 59 -0.02 8.09 9.26
CA LYS A 59 -0.60 9.42 9.04
C LYS A 59 -0.39 10.27 10.30
N LEU A 60 0.03 11.51 10.11
CA LEU A 60 0.04 12.54 11.13
C LEU A 60 -1.28 13.30 11.01
N GLY A 61 -2.17 13.12 12.00
CA GLY A 61 -3.44 13.84 12.06
C GLY A 61 -3.29 15.24 12.66
N VAL A 62 -4.31 16.06 12.48
CA VAL A 62 -4.44 17.36 13.16
C VAL A 62 -5.33 17.19 14.41
N PRO A 63 -4.90 17.65 15.60
CA PRO A 63 -5.75 17.60 16.79
C PRO A 63 -7.10 18.28 16.56
N GLY A 64 -8.20 17.57 16.84
CA GLY A 64 -9.55 18.06 16.61
C GLY A 64 -10.10 17.86 15.19
N PHE A 65 -9.31 17.31 14.26
CA PHE A 65 -9.73 17.06 12.87
C PHE A 65 -9.29 15.67 12.39
N GLU A 66 -10.07 14.63 12.72
CA GLU A 66 -9.72 13.22 12.47
C GLU A 66 -9.44 12.89 10.99
N GLU A 67 -10.16 13.55 10.08
CA GLU A 67 -9.99 13.34 8.65
C GLU A 67 -8.81 14.13 8.04
N LEU A 68 -8.30 15.17 8.73
CA LEU A 68 -7.26 16.05 8.21
C LEU A 68 -5.85 15.50 8.53
N ALA A 69 -5.02 15.36 7.49
CA ALA A 69 -3.62 14.97 7.63
C ALA A 69 -2.70 16.20 7.54
N VAL A 70 -1.85 16.41 8.54
CA VAL A 70 -0.74 17.37 8.46
C VAL A 70 0.48 16.76 7.77
N GLY A 71 0.50 15.44 7.61
CA GLY A 71 1.60 14.74 6.95
C GLY A 71 1.59 13.23 7.16
N ALA A 72 2.74 12.61 6.91
CA ALA A 72 2.98 11.20 7.17
C ALA A 72 4.44 10.95 7.55
N ILE A 73 4.66 9.91 8.33
CA ILE A 73 5.99 9.36 8.60
C ILE A 73 6.06 7.92 8.11
N ALA A 74 7.25 7.50 7.71
CA ALA A 74 7.52 6.12 7.33
C ALA A 74 8.86 5.64 7.89
N SER A 75 9.14 4.35 7.72
CA SER A 75 10.44 3.76 8.06
C SER A 75 11.62 4.52 7.42
N GLY A 76 12.79 4.44 8.05
CA GLY A 76 14.01 5.09 7.55
C GLY A 76 14.10 6.60 7.83
N GLY A 77 13.29 7.11 8.77
CA GLY A 77 13.32 8.54 9.14
C GLY A 77 12.59 9.45 8.14
N VAL A 78 11.83 8.88 7.21
CA VAL A 78 11.07 9.63 6.20
C VAL A 78 9.95 10.39 6.89
N ARG A 79 9.88 11.69 6.59
CA ARG A 79 8.81 12.59 7.02
C ARG A 79 8.35 13.43 5.84
N VAL A 80 7.05 13.44 5.61
CA VAL A 80 6.39 14.28 4.62
C VAL A 80 5.38 15.16 5.36
N LEU A 81 5.42 16.47 5.11
CA LEU A 81 4.50 17.44 5.68
C LEU A 81 3.65 18.06 4.57
N ASN A 82 2.40 18.36 4.90
CA ASN A 82 1.50 19.12 4.06
C ASN A 82 1.63 20.61 4.44
N GLU A 83 2.39 21.36 3.66
CA GLU A 83 2.69 22.78 3.90
C GLU A 83 1.42 23.65 3.92
N ASP A 84 0.40 23.29 3.14
CA ASP A 84 -0.85 24.06 3.09
C ASP A 84 -1.62 23.96 4.41
N VAL A 85 -1.59 22.78 5.06
CA VAL A 85 -2.20 22.56 6.37
C VAL A 85 -1.35 23.19 7.49
N MET A 86 -0.03 23.20 7.34
CA MET A 86 0.90 23.76 8.33
C MET A 86 0.84 25.29 8.44
N ARG A 87 0.37 25.98 7.39
CA ARG A 87 0.31 27.45 7.32
C ARG A 87 -1.07 28.03 7.65
N ALA A 88 -2.08 27.17 7.83
CA ALA A 88 -3.47 27.54 8.07
C ALA A 88 -3.79 27.81 9.55
#